data_AF-A0A7S7USV0-F1
#
_entry.id   AF-A0A7S7USV0-F1
#
_cell.length_a   1.000
_cell.length_b   1.000
_cell.length_c   1.000
_cell.angle_alpha   90.00
_cell.angle_beta   90.00
_cell.angle_gamma   90.00
#
_symmetry.space_group_name_H-M   'P 1'
#
loop_
_entity.id
_entity.type
_entity.pdbx_description
1 polymer ?
#
loop_
_entity_poly.entity_id
_entity_poly.type
_entity_poly.pdbx_seq_one_letter_code
_entity_poly.pdbx_strand_id
1 'polypeptide(L)'
;MRLMLPVVAAAVLATSAPALAVDQTVPGAGNAAAGELAARSPLVKSALARIEQVIASIDDARLKAATHDALFNPNTCVAHRANLTASDKAKIVAELVSLGLINEADGKGFPGGAVTGVFPPLRDDGTACPHLPMAWGAAPGSGFTGHHSYPGGLPVHESFNLSSAISFSENYRLNVGLTGEDGLPRVAPLPPNGSREAVSHSDLVINNDAIIAAPMWHDWAKPIVFQWNADGSEFAEFNFGGNGETDADGAKGDSRTGGHHILGVAESMARDLPAPFIVIQASAHSAPTLGHEYMVVNWLRAAAIIAHVAPIARGYLVKDASGHFRLPPARTTDNIDFLAAKLGNLSAETVIHNLSDADYIFAGPAVTAAVAILAKLAPDYGFDPADAAKFNNGFRNPALSYLSAERILIRYNHDGLAGVRHDLDALKKAKAI
;
A
#
# COMPACT_ATOMS: atom_id res chain seq x y z
N MET A 1 -51.56 -8.36 9.19
CA MET A 1 -51.18 -6.97 9.51
C MET A 1 -50.79 -6.93 10.99
N ARG A 2 -49.50 -7.18 11.30
CA ARG A 2 -48.95 -7.07 12.66
C ARG A 2 -47.90 -5.95 12.61
N LEU A 3 -48.17 -4.86 13.31
CA LEU A 3 -47.24 -3.75 13.50
C LEU A 3 -46.02 -4.25 14.29
N MET A 4 -44.82 -4.06 13.74
CA MET A 4 -43.58 -4.11 14.49
C MET A 4 -43.28 -2.71 15.03
N LEU A 5 -43.15 -2.59 16.36
CA LEU A 5 -42.61 -1.40 17.03
C LEU A 5 -41.09 -1.34 16.81
N PRO A 6 -40.50 -0.14 16.67
CA PRO A 6 -39.05 0.01 16.65
C PRO A 6 -38.49 -0.08 18.08
N VAL A 7 -37.50 -0.96 18.27
CA VAL A 7 -36.66 -1.00 19.47
C VAL A 7 -35.67 0.16 19.37
N VAL A 8 -35.81 1.14 20.26
CA VAL A 8 -34.84 2.22 20.45
C VAL A 8 -33.64 1.65 21.20
N ALA A 9 -32.52 1.48 20.51
CA ALA A 9 -31.24 1.16 21.14
C ALA A 9 -30.71 2.40 21.86
N ALA A 10 -30.64 2.35 23.20
CA ALA A 10 -30.00 3.36 24.00
C ALA A 10 -28.47 3.29 23.79
N ALA A 11 -27.90 4.31 23.16
CA ALA A 11 -26.46 4.47 23.03
C ALA A 11 -25.86 4.81 24.41
N VAL A 12 -25.03 3.92 24.95
CA VAL A 12 -24.18 4.23 26.10
C VAL A 12 -23.05 5.13 25.60
N LEU A 13 -23.16 6.42 25.87
CA LEU A 13 -22.06 7.37 25.72
C LEU A 13 -21.05 7.15 26.86
N ALA A 14 -20.08 6.27 26.61
CA ALA A 14 -18.88 6.20 27.42
C ALA A 14 -18.03 7.44 27.10
N THR A 15 -17.90 8.36 28.06
CA THR A 15 -16.96 9.47 27.98
C THR A 15 -15.55 8.92 28.11
N SER A 16 -14.90 8.67 26.98
CA SER A 16 -13.46 8.41 26.93
C SER A 16 -12.72 9.66 27.41
N ALA A 17 -11.86 9.50 28.41
CA ALA A 17 -10.81 10.48 28.67
C ALA A 17 -10.01 10.65 27.36
N PRO A 18 -9.56 11.86 27.02
CA PRO A 18 -8.76 12.06 25.82
C PRO A 18 -7.51 11.21 25.97
N ALA A 19 -7.39 10.15 25.16
CA ALA A 19 -6.11 9.51 24.94
C ALA A 19 -5.13 10.64 24.61
N LEU A 20 -4.03 10.73 25.35
CA LEU A 20 -2.97 11.68 25.02
C LEU A 20 -2.70 11.53 23.53
N ALA A 21 -2.82 12.63 22.77
CA ALA A 21 -2.57 12.62 21.34
C ALA A 21 -1.19 11.97 21.14
N VAL A 22 -1.17 10.84 20.44
CA VAL A 22 0.03 10.08 20.18
C VAL A 22 1.06 11.01 19.54
N ASP A 23 2.28 11.02 20.08
CA ASP A 23 3.36 11.81 19.53
C ASP A 23 3.86 11.19 18.22
N GLN A 24 3.42 11.75 17.09
CA GLN A 24 3.88 11.39 15.75
C GLN A 24 5.06 12.24 15.27
N THR A 25 5.77 12.95 16.17
CA THR A 25 6.96 13.75 15.82
C THR A 25 8.28 13.00 16.02
N VAL A 26 8.24 11.82 16.64
CA VAL A 26 9.39 10.93 16.85
C VAL A 26 9.05 9.49 16.42
N PRO A 27 10.04 8.64 16.10
CA PRO A 27 9.76 7.26 15.70
C PRO A 27 8.93 6.50 16.75
N GLY A 28 7.96 5.73 16.28
CA GLY A 28 6.99 5.03 17.12
C GLY A 28 7.65 4.07 18.13
N ALA A 29 7.28 4.21 19.41
CA ALA A 29 7.84 3.41 20.50
C ALA A 29 7.54 1.91 20.41
N GLY A 30 6.50 1.51 19.65
CA GLY A 30 6.12 0.12 19.44
C GLY A 30 6.87 -0.58 18.30
N ASN A 31 7.63 0.16 17.49
CA ASN A 31 8.27 -0.37 16.26
C ASN A 31 9.15 -1.60 16.50
N ALA A 32 9.94 -1.59 17.58
CA ALA A 32 10.81 -2.72 17.94
C ALA A 32 9.99 -3.98 18.29
N ALA A 33 8.96 -3.83 19.12
CA ALA A 33 8.10 -4.94 19.54
C ALA A 33 7.30 -5.53 18.35
N ALA A 34 6.83 -4.68 17.44
CA ALA A 34 6.19 -5.12 16.20
C ALA A 34 7.15 -5.94 15.32
N GLY A 35 8.41 -5.51 15.21
CA GLY A 35 9.46 -6.26 14.51
C GLY A 35 9.72 -7.62 15.12
N GLU A 36 9.83 -7.72 16.44
CA GLU A 36 10.00 -9.00 17.15
C GLU A 36 8.79 -9.94 16.97
N LEU A 37 7.57 -9.39 16.98
CA LEU A 37 6.37 -10.17 16.73
C LEU A 37 6.34 -10.72 15.30
N ALA A 38 6.50 -9.84 14.31
CA ALA A 38 6.50 -10.20 12.89
C ALA A 38 7.59 -11.25 12.57
N ALA A 39 8.79 -11.10 13.14
CA ALA A 39 9.88 -12.05 12.95
C ALA A 39 9.60 -13.45 13.53
N ARG A 40 8.64 -13.60 14.45
CA ARG A 40 8.25 -14.91 15.00
C ARG A 40 7.07 -15.54 14.25
N SER A 41 6.30 -14.78 13.47
CA SER A 41 5.15 -15.27 12.71
C SER A 41 5.58 -16.13 11.51
N PRO A 42 5.16 -17.41 11.43
CA PRO A 42 5.39 -18.24 10.25
C PRO A 42 4.73 -17.69 8.99
N LEU A 43 3.55 -17.06 9.13
CA LEU A 43 2.82 -16.45 8.02
C LEU A 43 3.67 -15.34 7.40
N VAL A 44 4.13 -14.40 8.22
CA VAL A 44 4.97 -13.27 7.78
C VAL A 44 6.29 -13.76 7.17
N LYS A 45 6.97 -14.71 7.82
CA LYS A 45 8.21 -15.31 7.30
C LYS A 45 8.02 -15.94 5.92
N SER A 46 6.94 -16.70 5.74
CA SER A 46 6.66 -17.34 4.46
C SER A 46 6.31 -16.34 3.35
N ALA A 47 5.62 -15.25 3.69
CA ALA A 47 5.33 -14.15 2.77
C ALA A 47 6.61 -13.44 2.32
N LEU A 48 7.49 -13.06 3.26
CA LEU A 48 8.79 -12.46 2.97
C LEU A 48 9.67 -13.36 2.10
N ALA A 49 9.74 -14.67 2.41
CA ALA A 49 10.51 -15.62 1.62
C ALA A 49 10.01 -15.73 0.17
N ARG A 50 8.69 -15.70 -0.04
CA ARG A 50 8.11 -15.67 -1.39
C ARG A 50 8.48 -14.39 -2.12
N ILE A 51 8.34 -13.23 -1.47
CA ILE A 51 8.67 -11.92 -2.05
C ILE A 51 10.14 -11.90 -2.48
N GLU A 52 11.05 -12.34 -1.61
CA GLU A 52 12.48 -12.43 -1.92
C GLU A 52 12.77 -13.38 -3.09
N GLN A 53 12.11 -14.53 -3.14
CA GLN A 53 12.22 -15.48 -4.25
C GLN A 53 11.82 -14.84 -5.59
N VAL A 54 10.74 -14.06 -5.62
CA VAL A 54 10.24 -13.45 -6.85
C VAL A 54 11.07 -12.23 -7.26
N ILE A 55 11.65 -11.46 -6.33
CA ILE A 55 12.64 -10.42 -6.66
C ILE A 55 13.80 -11.00 -7.48
N ALA A 56 14.23 -12.23 -7.16
CA ALA A 56 15.33 -12.87 -7.86
C ALA A 56 15.05 -13.07 -9.36
N SER A 57 13.78 -13.08 -9.80
CA SER A 57 13.37 -13.22 -11.21
C SER A 57 13.18 -11.90 -11.96
N ILE A 58 13.44 -10.74 -11.35
CA ILE A 58 13.49 -9.45 -12.08
C ILE A 58 14.71 -9.48 -13.02
N ASP A 59 14.60 -9.07 -14.28
CA ASP A 59 15.74 -9.08 -15.21
C ASP A 59 16.59 -7.79 -15.11
N ASP A 60 15.95 -6.63 -14.95
CA ASP A 60 16.62 -5.35 -14.73
C ASP A 60 17.41 -5.36 -13.42
N ALA A 61 18.74 -5.37 -13.55
CA ALA A 61 19.65 -5.48 -12.42
C ALA A 61 19.55 -4.31 -11.43
N ARG A 62 19.25 -3.10 -11.91
CA ARG A 62 19.12 -1.91 -11.07
C ARG A 62 17.84 -1.98 -10.27
N LEU A 63 16.72 -2.30 -10.93
CA LEU A 63 15.42 -2.46 -10.28
C LEU A 63 15.46 -3.61 -9.28
N LYS A 64 16.06 -4.75 -9.63
CA LYS A 64 16.27 -5.88 -8.71
C LYS A 64 17.03 -5.45 -7.45
N ALA A 65 18.20 -4.84 -7.63
CA ALA A 65 19.05 -4.44 -6.52
C ALA A 65 18.38 -3.40 -5.62
N ALA A 66 17.72 -2.39 -6.22
CA ALA A 66 16.99 -1.38 -5.48
C ALA A 66 15.81 -1.98 -4.71
N THR A 67 15.07 -2.90 -5.31
CA THR A 67 13.91 -3.54 -4.67
C THR A 67 14.33 -4.43 -3.50
N HIS A 68 15.41 -5.21 -3.67
CA HIS A 68 15.96 -6.02 -2.59
C HIS A 68 16.46 -5.15 -1.44
N ASP A 69 17.24 -4.11 -1.74
CA ASP A 69 17.71 -3.14 -0.74
C ASP A 69 16.56 -2.49 0.02
N ALA A 70 15.56 -1.97 -0.69
CA ALA A 70 14.45 -1.24 -0.10
C ALA A 70 13.62 -2.06 0.91
N LEU A 71 13.53 -3.38 0.71
CA LEU A 71 12.71 -4.27 1.55
C LEU A 71 13.52 -5.02 2.62
N PHE A 72 14.75 -5.44 2.30
CA PHE A 72 15.51 -6.40 3.11
C PHE A 72 16.77 -5.81 3.75
N ASN A 73 17.20 -4.60 3.37
CA ASN A 73 18.32 -3.93 4.04
C ASN A 73 17.81 -3.09 5.23
N PRO A 74 18.10 -3.46 6.50
CA PRO A 74 17.69 -2.68 7.67
C PRO A 74 18.34 -1.29 7.77
N ASN A 75 19.37 -1.06 6.95
CA ASN A 75 20.10 0.20 6.82
C ASN A 75 19.89 0.83 5.43
N THR A 76 18.77 0.54 4.74
CA THR A 76 18.45 1.26 3.51
C THR A 76 18.27 2.76 3.81
N CYS A 77 18.95 3.60 3.02
CA CYS A 77 18.77 5.06 3.12
C CYS A 77 17.46 5.44 2.43
N VAL A 78 16.65 6.30 3.05
CA VAL A 78 15.49 6.92 2.41
C VAL A 78 15.99 8.06 1.52
N ALA A 79 16.13 7.78 0.23
CA ALA A 79 16.80 8.64 -0.74
C ALA A 79 16.14 10.00 -0.89
N HIS A 80 14.80 10.07 -0.94
CA HIS A 80 14.09 11.34 -1.07
C HIS A 80 14.16 12.22 0.20
N ARG A 81 14.74 11.72 1.29
CA ARG A 81 14.89 12.43 2.57
C ARG A 81 16.32 12.88 2.87
N ALA A 82 17.29 12.45 2.06
CA ALA A 82 18.70 12.73 2.30
C ALA A 82 18.97 14.24 2.36
N ASN A 83 19.61 14.67 3.45
CA ASN A 83 20.01 16.06 3.73
C ASN A 83 18.85 17.08 3.81
N LEU A 84 17.59 16.65 3.94
CA LEU A 84 16.47 17.58 4.07
C LEU A 84 16.46 18.26 5.45
N THR A 85 16.63 19.58 5.46
CA THR A 85 16.45 20.38 6.68
C THR A 85 14.97 20.60 6.99
N ALA A 86 14.67 21.06 8.20
CA ALA A 86 13.30 21.49 8.55
C ALA A 86 12.79 22.61 7.62
N SER A 87 13.66 23.52 7.18
CA SER A 87 13.29 24.57 6.22
C SER A 87 12.95 24.00 4.84
N ASP A 88 13.64 22.95 4.40
CA ASP A 88 13.38 22.35 3.09
C ASP A 88 12.03 21.62 3.10
N LYS A 89 11.75 20.87 4.17
CA LYS A 89 10.45 20.21 4.40
C LYS A 89 9.30 21.23 4.37
N ALA A 90 9.46 22.36 5.05
CA ALA A 90 8.45 23.42 5.05
C ALA A 90 8.23 24.03 3.65
N LYS A 91 9.30 24.25 2.87
CA LYS A 91 9.19 24.75 1.49
C LYS A 91 8.47 23.78 0.57
N ILE A 92 8.79 22.48 0.68
CA ILE A 92 8.13 21.42 -0.10
C ILE A 92 6.62 21.42 0.19
N VAL A 93 6.23 21.45 1.46
CA VAL A 93 4.81 21.47 1.83
C VAL A 93 4.12 22.76 1.35
N ALA A 94 4.77 23.91 1.48
CA ALA A 94 4.23 25.17 0.95
C ALA A 94 4.03 25.12 -0.57
N GLU A 95 4.95 24.52 -1.32
CA GLU A 95 4.81 24.32 -2.76
C GLU A 95 3.63 23.39 -3.09
N LEU A 96 3.52 22.25 -2.41
CA LEU A 96 2.40 21.32 -2.57
C LEU A 96 1.04 21.98 -2.28
N VAL A 97 0.95 22.79 -1.22
CA VAL A 97 -0.25 23.58 -0.91
C VAL A 97 -0.55 24.60 -2.02
N SER A 98 0.46 25.34 -2.49
CA SER A 98 0.27 26.35 -3.55
C SER A 98 -0.23 25.76 -4.88
N LEU A 99 0.07 24.48 -5.12
CA LEU A 99 -0.32 23.73 -6.32
C LEU A 99 -1.63 22.93 -6.13
N GLY A 100 -2.28 23.04 -4.96
CA GLY A 100 -3.50 22.30 -4.65
C GLY A 100 -3.30 20.80 -4.47
N LEU A 101 -2.07 20.34 -4.24
CA LEU A 101 -1.74 18.91 -4.03
C LEU A 101 -1.84 18.49 -2.55
N ILE A 102 -2.10 19.45 -1.66
CA ILE A 102 -2.38 19.27 -0.23
C ILE A 102 -3.51 20.22 0.17
N ASN A 103 -4.43 19.73 0.98
CA ASN A 103 -5.31 20.58 1.80
C ASN A 103 -4.66 20.84 3.15
N GLU A 104 -4.23 22.07 3.42
CA GLU A 104 -3.55 22.42 4.68
C GLU A 104 -4.42 22.17 5.92
N ALA A 105 -5.75 22.26 5.78
CA ALA A 105 -6.69 22.03 6.88
C ALA A 105 -6.65 20.58 7.41
N ASP A 106 -6.33 19.61 6.55
CA ASP A 106 -6.18 18.20 6.93
C ASP A 106 -5.02 18.04 7.94
N GLY A 107 -4.05 18.95 7.92
CA GLY A 107 -2.90 18.94 8.83
C GLY A 107 -3.25 19.16 10.30
N LYS A 108 -4.45 19.65 10.61
CA LYS A 108 -4.91 19.87 12.00
C LYS A 108 -4.94 18.59 12.84
N GLY A 109 -5.04 17.42 12.19
CA GLY A 109 -4.99 16.12 12.86
C GLY A 109 -3.59 15.69 13.32
N PHE A 110 -2.53 16.42 12.95
CA PHE A 110 -1.15 16.00 13.13
C PHE A 110 -0.38 16.97 14.03
N PRO A 111 0.41 16.45 15.01
CA PRO A 111 1.31 17.29 15.78
C PRO A 111 2.39 17.88 14.85
N GLY A 112 2.42 19.20 14.67
CA GLY A 112 3.30 19.86 13.69
C GLY A 112 2.67 20.09 12.31
N GLY A 113 1.36 19.84 12.15
CA GLY A 113 0.62 20.20 10.95
C GLY A 113 0.91 19.30 9.74
N ALA A 114 0.62 19.83 8.55
CA ALA A 114 0.84 19.12 7.29
C ALA A 114 2.30 18.70 7.07
N VAL A 115 3.27 19.41 7.67
CA VAL A 115 4.69 19.02 7.60
C VAL A 115 4.93 17.67 8.23
N THR A 116 4.41 17.41 9.43
CA THR A 116 4.52 16.08 10.06
C THR A 116 3.72 15.03 9.30
N GLY A 117 2.58 15.42 8.72
CA GLY A 117 1.77 14.51 7.90
C GLY A 117 2.49 14.01 6.65
N VAL A 118 3.12 14.92 5.88
CA VAL A 118 3.89 14.58 4.67
C VAL A 118 5.23 13.94 5.01
N PHE A 119 5.80 14.30 6.16
CA PHE A 119 7.12 13.86 6.57
C PHE A 119 7.12 13.24 7.98
N PRO A 120 6.53 12.05 8.14
CA PRO A 120 6.60 11.31 9.39
C PRO A 120 8.07 11.05 9.81
N PRO A 121 8.30 10.82 11.11
CA PRO A 121 9.65 10.74 11.65
C PRO A 121 10.39 9.50 11.16
N LEU A 122 11.66 9.71 10.79
CA LEU A 122 12.60 8.66 10.43
C LEU A 122 13.70 8.52 11.49
N ARG A 123 14.47 7.43 11.43
CA ARG A 123 15.78 7.39 12.10
C ARG A 123 16.77 8.23 11.31
N ASP A 124 17.68 8.90 11.99
CA ASP A 124 18.76 9.69 11.37
C ASP A 124 18.26 10.72 10.35
N ASP A 125 17.06 11.27 10.59
CA ASP A 125 16.42 12.24 9.71
C ASP A 125 17.25 13.52 9.57
N GLY A 126 17.31 14.08 8.36
CA GLY A 126 18.13 15.23 8.02
C GLY A 126 19.62 14.93 7.81
N THR A 127 20.08 13.69 8.00
CA THR A 127 21.44 13.27 7.62
C THR A 127 21.52 12.91 6.13
N ALA A 128 22.72 12.57 5.65
CA ALA A 128 22.91 12.07 4.29
C ALA A 128 22.31 10.68 4.03
N CYS A 129 21.99 9.92 5.09
CA CYS A 129 21.35 8.60 5.00
C CYS A 129 20.33 8.45 6.14
N PRO A 130 19.13 9.03 6.00
CA PRO A 130 18.02 8.75 6.90
C PRO A 130 17.57 7.29 6.73
N HIS A 131 17.15 6.63 7.80
CA HIS A 131 16.76 5.22 7.75
C HIS A 131 15.28 5.03 8.10
N LEU A 132 14.70 3.94 7.59
CA LEU A 132 13.36 3.50 7.96
C LEU A 132 13.24 3.35 9.50
N PRO A 133 12.11 3.76 10.10
CA PRO A 133 11.91 3.72 11.55
C PRO A 133 11.63 2.32 12.08
N MET A 134 11.29 1.38 11.18
CA MET A 134 11.16 -0.05 11.45
C MET A 134 11.53 -0.86 10.20
N ALA A 135 11.74 -2.17 10.39
CA ALA A 135 11.92 -3.09 9.27
C ALA A 135 10.63 -3.16 8.42
N TRP A 136 10.76 -3.30 7.10
CA TRP A 136 9.61 -3.44 6.20
C TRP A 136 8.68 -4.59 6.60
N GLY A 137 9.27 -5.71 7.01
CA GLY A 137 8.56 -6.88 7.52
C GLY A 137 7.74 -6.66 8.80
N ALA A 138 7.91 -5.54 9.51
CA ALA A 138 7.15 -5.20 10.71
C ALA A 138 5.93 -4.32 10.43
N ALA A 139 5.85 -3.73 9.24
CA ALA A 139 4.82 -2.76 8.91
C ALA A 139 3.43 -3.42 8.79
N PRO A 140 2.37 -2.70 9.16
CA PRO A 140 1.01 -3.08 8.82
C PRO A 140 0.74 -2.81 7.34
N GLY A 141 -0.22 -3.54 6.77
CA GLY A 141 -0.65 -3.31 5.39
C GLY A 141 -1.65 -2.15 5.25
N SER A 142 -2.14 -1.55 6.35
CA SER A 142 -2.96 -0.34 6.31
C SER A 142 -3.01 0.30 7.70
N GLY A 143 -3.66 1.47 7.81
CA GLY A 143 -3.86 2.16 9.09
C GLY A 143 -4.70 1.34 10.07
N PHE A 144 -4.68 1.69 11.36
CA PHE A 144 -5.38 0.92 12.40
C PHE A 144 -6.83 0.65 12.01
N THR A 145 -7.28 -0.59 12.17
CA THR A 145 -8.60 -1.09 11.75
C THR A 145 -8.82 -1.21 10.23
N GLY A 146 -7.85 -0.85 9.41
CA GLY A 146 -7.79 -1.11 7.97
C GLY A 146 -7.29 -2.50 7.61
N HIS A 147 -7.35 -2.86 6.31
CA HIS A 147 -6.92 -4.17 5.82
C HIS A 147 -5.48 -4.45 6.24
N HIS A 148 -5.20 -5.68 6.69
CA HIS A 148 -3.85 -6.05 7.15
C HIS A 148 -3.24 -5.15 8.26
N SER A 149 -4.06 -4.47 9.08
CA SER A 149 -3.60 -3.59 10.18
C SER A 149 -3.07 -4.34 11.40
N TYR A 150 -1.92 -5.00 11.25
CA TYR A 150 -1.21 -5.75 12.30
C TYR A 150 0.29 -5.89 11.96
N PRO A 151 1.18 -6.15 12.95
CA PRO A 151 2.60 -6.33 12.69
C PRO A 151 2.88 -7.44 11.68
N GLY A 152 3.53 -7.08 10.57
CA GLY A 152 3.81 -7.97 9.44
C GLY A 152 2.64 -8.16 8.47
N GLY A 153 1.59 -7.35 8.57
CA GLY A 153 0.50 -7.33 7.61
C GLY A 153 0.93 -6.88 6.22
N LEU A 154 1.92 -5.98 6.11
CA LEU A 154 2.41 -5.50 4.81
C LEU A 154 3.00 -6.63 3.94
N PRO A 155 3.95 -7.46 4.41
CA PRO A 155 4.40 -8.62 3.64
C PRO A 155 3.29 -9.58 3.24
N VAL A 156 2.26 -9.77 4.07
CA VAL A 156 1.15 -10.67 3.78
C VAL A 156 0.28 -10.11 2.65
N HIS A 157 -0.07 -8.83 2.74
CA HIS A 157 -0.76 -8.07 1.70
C HIS A 157 0.02 -8.12 0.39
N GLU A 158 1.31 -7.77 0.42
CA GLU A 158 2.13 -7.71 -0.79
C GLU A 158 2.41 -9.08 -1.42
N SER A 159 2.52 -10.13 -0.61
CA SER A 159 2.59 -11.50 -1.13
C SER A 159 1.30 -11.88 -1.87
N PHE A 160 0.14 -11.37 -1.45
CA PHE A 160 -1.13 -11.57 -2.15
C PHE A 160 -1.16 -10.74 -3.43
N ASN A 161 -0.87 -9.44 -3.34
CA ASN A 161 -0.84 -8.50 -4.47
C ASN A 161 0.09 -9.00 -5.58
N LEU A 162 1.31 -9.43 -5.23
CA LEU A 162 2.27 -10.00 -6.16
C LEU A 162 1.71 -11.23 -6.88
N SER A 163 1.05 -12.13 -6.14
CA SER A 163 0.44 -13.33 -6.73
C SER A 163 -0.69 -12.95 -7.70
N SER A 164 -1.49 -11.94 -7.36
CA SER A 164 -2.54 -11.38 -8.21
C SER A 164 -1.98 -10.74 -9.48
N ALA A 165 -0.95 -9.90 -9.37
CA ALA A 165 -0.30 -9.22 -10.49
C ALA A 165 0.26 -10.22 -11.51
N ILE A 166 1.00 -11.23 -11.02
CA ILE A 166 1.54 -12.32 -11.86
C ILE A 166 0.38 -13.03 -12.57
N SER A 167 -0.67 -13.41 -11.83
CA SER A 167 -1.82 -14.13 -12.38
C SER A 167 -2.56 -13.33 -13.45
N PHE A 168 -2.81 -12.03 -13.22
CA PHE A 168 -3.43 -11.17 -14.23
C PHE A 168 -2.55 -11.05 -15.47
N SER A 169 -1.24 -10.87 -15.30
CA SER A 169 -0.32 -10.78 -16.44
C SER A 169 -0.29 -12.06 -17.28
N GLU A 170 -0.30 -13.24 -16.65
CA GLU A 170 -0.39 -14.53 -17.34
C GLU A 170 -1.74 -14.68 -18.04
N ASN A 171 -2.84 -14.30 -17.39
CA ASN A 171 -4.17 -14.35 -17.99
C ASN A 171 -4.26 -13.51 -19.26
N TYR A 172 -3.69 -12.29 -19.29
CA TYR A 172 -3.63 -11.50 -20.53
C TYR A 172 -2.83 -12.22 -21.62
N ARG A 173 -1.65 -12.77 -21.29
CA ARG A 173 -0.85 -13.51 -22.27
C ARG A 173 -1.59 -14.71 -22.84
N LEU A 174 -2.30 -15.48 -22.00
CA LEU A 174 -3.05 -16.68 -22.42
C LEU A 174 -4.32 -16.36 -23.22
N ASN A 175 -5.04 -15.29 -22.89
CA ASN A 175 -6.36 -15.02 -23.47
C ASN A 175 -6.32 -14.08 -24.68
N VAL A 176 -5.32 -13.20 -24.77
CA VAL A 176 -5.22 -12.23 -25.86
C VAL A 176 -3.85 -12.19 -26.54
N GLY A 177 -2.86 -12.87 -25.97
CA GLY A 177 -1.46 -12.74 -26.37
C GLY A 177 -0.88 -13.90 -27.19
N LEU A 178 -1.71 -14.81 -27.71
CA LEU A 178 -1.26 -15.92 -28.56
C LEU A 178 -1.81 -15.78 -29.97
N THR A 179 -0.97 -16.07 -30.95
CA THR A 179 -1.31 -16.10 -32.37
C THR A 179 -1.21 -17.54 -32.91
N GLY A 180 -2.21 -17.97 -33.68
CA GLY A 180 -2.19 -19.26 -34.36
C GLY A 180 -1.24 -19.29 -35.57
N GLU A 181 -1.05 -20.46 -36.17
CA GLU A 181 -0.25 -20.62 -37.40
C GLU A 181 -0.77 -19.77 -38.57
N ASP A 182 -2.05 -19.39 -38.53
CA ASP A 182 -2.70 -18.51 -39.50
C ASP A 182 -2.49 -17.01 -39.25
N GLY A 183 -1.73 -16.65 -38.21
CA GLY A 183 -1.47 -15.26 -37.85
C GLY A 183 -2.63 -14.58 -37.12
N LEU A 184 -3.66 -15.31 -36.68
CA LEU A 184 -4.82 -14.76 -35.98
C LEU A 184 -4.81 -15.09 -34.48
N PRO A 185 -5.31 -14.19 -33.61
CA PRO A 185 -5.29 -14.40 -32.17
C PRO A 185 -6.12 -15.63 -31.75
N ARG A 186 -5.66 -16.31 -30.69
CA ARG A 186 -6.31 -17.48 -30.09
C ARG A 186 -6.23 -17.41 -28.57
N VAL A 187 -7.26 -17.92 -27.91
CA VAL A 187 -7.22 -18.20 -26.47
C VAL A 187 -6.49 -19.52 -26.26
N ALA A 188 -5.56 -19.56 -25.31
CA ALA A 188 -4.89 -20.79 -24.90
C ALA A 188 -5.92 -21.83 -24.42
N PRO A 189 -5.80 -23.11 -24.81
CA PRO A 189 -6.65 -24.15 -24.25
C PRO A 189 -6.41 -24.25 -22.73
N LEU A 190 -7.47 -24.50 -21.96
CA LEU A 190 -7.30 -24.82 -20.54
C LEU A 190 -6.67 -26.22 -20.41
N PRO A 191 -5.59 -26.38 -19.65
CA PRO A 191 -5.02 -27.70 -19.42
C PRO A 191 -6.04 -28.61 -18.69
N PRO A 192 -6.09 -29.91 -19.05
CA PRO A 192 -7.18 -30.82 -18.68
C PRO A 192 -7.33 -31.13 -17.17
N ASN A 193 -6.48 -30.57 -16.32
CA ASN A 193 -6.50 -30.71 -14.86
C ASN A 193 -6.47 -29.37 -14.10
N GLY A 194 -6.62 -28.24 -14.80
CA GLY A 194 -6.51 -26.91 -14.19
C GLY A 194 -5.11 -26.56 -13.69
N SER A 195 -4.06 -27.30 -14.07
CA SER A 195 -2.68 -26.90 -13.78
C SER A 195 -2.37 -25.56 -14.46
N ARG A 196 -1.55 -24.70 -13.87
CA ARG A 196 -0.97 -23.58 -14.63
C ARG A 196 -0.04 -24.18 -15.70
N GLU A 197 -0.41 -24.13 -16.98
CA GLU A 197 0.61 -24.20 -18.01
C GLU A 197 1.44 -22.92 -17.90
N ALA A 198 2.76 -23.09 -17.80
CA ALA A 198 3.66 -21.95 -17.91
C ALA A 198 3.44 -21.31 -19.29
N VAL A 199 3.22 -19.99 -19.32
CA VAL A 199 3.21 -19.23 -20.57
C VAL A 199 4.61 -19.30 -21.16
N SER A 200 4.87 -20.23 -22.06
CA SER A 200 6.18 -20.41 -22.70
C SER A 200 6.43 -19.38 -23.80
N HIS A 201 5.36 -18.74 -24.29
CA HIS A 201 5.42 -17.74 -25.36
C HIS A 201 4.19 -16.82 -25.31
N SER A 202 4.38 -15.55 -25.66
CA SER A 202 3.32 -14.58 -25.97
C SER A 202 3.84 -13.58 -27.00
N ASP A 203 2.98 -13.21 -27.94
CA ASP A 203 3.27 -12.18 -28.95
C ASP A 203 3.15 -10.75 -28.41
N LEU A 204 2.54 -10.60 -27.23
CA LEU A 204 2.35 -9.31 -26.57
C LEU A 204 3.39 -9.08 -25.48
N VAL A 205 3.93 -7.87 -25.44
CA VAL A 205 4.90 -7.48 -24.43
C VAL A 205 4.20 -6.90 -23.21
N ILE A 206 4.22 -7.64 -22.11
CA ILE A 206 3.86 -7.17 -20.76
C ILE A 206 5.13 -7.20 -19.91
N ASN A 207 5.55 -6.07 -19.35
CA ASN A 207 6.82 -5.93 -18.62
C ASN A 207 6.77 -6.72 -17.30
N ASN A 208 7.41 -7.89 -17.28
CA ASN A 208 7.41 -8.78 -16.12
C ASN A 208 8.08 -8.16 -14.88
N ASP A 209 9.17 -7.43 -15.07
CA ASP A 209 9.90 -6.77 -13.99
C ASP A 209 9.02 -5.73 -13.29
N ALA A 210 8.26 -4.95 -14.07
CA ALA A 210 7.33 -3.98 -13.52
C ALA A 210 6.13 -4.65 -12.83
N ILE A 211 5.61 -5.74 -13.39
CA ILE A 211 4.53 -6.54 -12.77
C ILE A 211 4.96 -7.07 -11.40
N ILE A 212 6.22 -7.48 -11.27
CA ILE A 212 6.77 -7.96 -10.00
C ILE A 212 7.05 -6.82 -9.03
N ALA A 213 7.74 -5.77 -9.48
CA ALA A 213 8.25 -4.73 -8.59
C ALA A 213 7.16 -3.75 -8.13
N ALA A 214 6.15 -3.46 -8.96
CA ALA A 214 5.18 -2.39 -8.66
C ALA A 214 4.37 -2.63 -7.38
N PRO A 215 3.83 -3.85 -7.10
CA PRO A 215 3.23 -4.18 -5.81
C PRO A 215 4.11 -3.75 -4.63
N MET A 216 5.37 -4.16 -4.63
CA MET A 216 6.23 -3.96 -3.47
C MET A 216 6.64 -2.50 -3.25
N TRP A 217 6.69 -1.70 -4.32
CA TRP A 217 7.12 -0.30 -4.28
C TRP A 217 5.98 0.68 -4.00
N HIS A 218 4.75 0.42 -4.45
CA HIS A 218 3.64 1.35 -4.23
C HIS A 218 3.36 1.53 -2.72
N ASP A 219 3.60 0.47 -1.96
CA ASP A 219 3.40 0.38 -0.52
C ASP A 219 4.67 0.52 0.32
N TRP A 220 5.83 0.72 -0.33
CA TRP A 220 7.12 0.71 0.35
C TRP A 220 7.22 1.67 1.54
N ALA A 221 6.49 2.78 1.51
CA ALA A 221 6.51 3.79 2.57
C ALA A 221 5.52 3.53 3.73
N LYS A 222 4.76 2.42 3.73
CA LYS A 222 3.95 2.01 4.89
C LYS A 222 4.76 1.90 6.21
N PRO A 223 6.03 1.45 6.23
CA PRO A 223 6.87 1.53 7.41
C PRO A 223 7.13 2.95 7.94
N ILE A 224 6.98 3.98 7.10
CA ILE A 224 7.19 5.39 7.46
C ILE A 224 5.90 5.97 8.06
N VAL A 225 4.74 5.73 7.44
CA VAL A 225 3.47 6.38 7.81
C VAL A 225 2.68 5.64 8.88
N PHE A 226 2.77 4.30 8.95
CA PHE A 226 2.01 3.46 9.90
C PHE A 226 2.90 2.86 11.00
N GLN A 227 3.71 3.70 11.63
CA GLN A 227 4.56 3.27 12.75
C GLN A 227 3.71 2.85 13.95
N TRP A 228 4.30 2.04 14.84
CA TRP A 228 3.60 1.47 15.98
C TRP A 228 3.75 2.32 17.24
N ASN A 229 2.62 2.55 17.91
CA ASN A 229 2.53 3.16 19.22
C ASN A 229 2.88 2.16 20.33
N ALA A 230 3.18 2.68 21.52
CA ALA A 230 3.46 1.85 22.69
C ALA A 230 2.27 0.95 23.10
N ASP A 231 1.05 1.38 22.80
CA ASP A 231 -0.19 0.62 23.08
C ASP A 231 -0.56 -0.38 21.97
N GLY A 232 0.29 -0.54 20.95
CA GLY A 232 0.06 -1.47 19.84
C GLY A 232 -0.93 -0.98 18.78
N SER A 233 -1.36 0.28 18.82
CA SER A 233 -2.02 0.95 17.68
C SER A 233 -0.99 1.54 16.69
N GLU A 234 -1.47 2.03 15.54
CA GLU A 234 -0.66 2.62 14.48
C GLU A 234 -0.74 4.17 14.52
N PHE A 235 0.27 4.81 13.96
CA PHE A 235 0.23 6.22 13.57
C PHE A 235 -0.90 6.48 12.56
N ALA A 236 -1.49 7.67 12.62
CA ALA A 236 -2.38 8.14 11.58
C ALA A 236 -1.58 8.49 10.31
N GLU A 237 -2.16 8.18 9.15
CA GLU A 237 -1.61 8.56 7.86
C GLU A 237 -2.25 9.86 7.35
N PHE A 238 -1.42 10.71 6.74
CA PHE A 238 -1.88 11.92 6.06
C PHE A 238 -2.19 11.62 4.59
N ASN A 239 -3.42 11.92 4.16
CA ASN A 239 -3.81 11.76 2.77
C ASN A 239 -3.50 13.03 1.97
N PHE A 240 -2.85 12.89 0.83
CA PHE A 240 -2.54 14.01 -0.06
C PHE A 240 -2.43 13.55 -1.52
N GLY A 241 -2.05 14.46 -2.42
CA GLY A 241 -2.12 14.25 -3.87
C GLY A 241 -3.18 15.12 -4.54
N GLY A 242 -4.08 15.70 -3.77
CA GLY A 242 -5.06 16.71 -4.17
C GLY A 242 -5.49 17.51 -2.94
N ASN A 243 -6.38 18.49 -3.11
CA ASN A 243 -6.92 19.28 -2.00
C ASN A 243 -8.35 18.88 -1.58
N GLY A 244 -8.95 17.92 -2.29
CA GLY A 244 -10.32 17.46 -2.02
C GLY A 244 -11.44 18.33 -2.57
N GLU A 245 -11.11 19.38 -3.33
CA GLU A 245 -12.07 20.31 -3.91
C GLU A 245 -11.87 20.48 -5.42
N THR A 246 -10.62 20.66 -5.85
CA THR A 246 -10.22 20.96 -7.23
C THR A 246 -8.99 20.13 -7.63
N ASP A 247 -9.06 19.47 -8.77
CA ASP A 247 -7.97 18.74 -9.43
C ASP A 247 -8.00 19.04 -10.95
N ALA A 248 -7.49 18.15 -11.81
CA ALA A 248 -7.68 18.17 -13.27
C ALA A 248 -7.68 19.59 -13.88
N ASP A 249 -6.59 20.34 -13.66
CA ASP A 249 -6.39 21.71 -14.14
C ASP A 249 -7.44 22.73 -13.63
N GLY A 250 -7.88 22.56 -12.38
CA GLY A 250 -8.82 23.44 -11.67
C GLY A 250 -10.29 22.97 -11.70
N ALA A 251 -10.58 21.84 -12.36
CA ALA A 251 -11.91 21.23 -12.32
C ALA A 251 -12.20 20.58 -10.97
N LYS A 252 -13.48 20.36 -10.64
CA LYS A 252 -13.85 19.63 -9.41
C LYS A 252 -13.34 18.20 -9.45
N GLY A 253 -12.63 17.77 -8.41
CA GLY A 253 -12.09 16.43 -8.27
C GLY A 253 -11.52 16.21 -6.86
N ASP A 254 -11.23 14.94 -6.54
CA ASP A 254 -10.46 14.58 -5.35
C ASP A 254 -9.51 13.42 -5.69
N SER A 255 -8.23 13.76 -5.78
CA SER A 255 -7.12 12.84 -6.01
C SER A 255 -6.33 12.57 -4.74
N ARG A 256 -6.84 12.92 -3.54
CA ARG A 256 -6.17 12.53 -2.30
C ARG A 256 -6.09 11.02 -2.18
N THR A 257 -4.93 10.54 -1.75
CA THR A 257 -4.63 9.13 -1.53
C THR A 257 -3.73 8.98 -0.30
N GLY A 258 -3.53 7.75 0.17
CA GLY A 258 -2.64 7.46 1.29
C GLY A 258 -1.23 8.02 1.05
N GLY A 259 -0.69 8.74 2.02
CA GLY A 259 0.64 9.33 1.91
C GLY A 259 1.76 8.34 1.61
N HIS A 260 1.65 7.08 2.05
CA HIS A 260 2.60 6.02 1.69
C HIS A 260 2.76 5.88 0.17
N HIS A 261 1.67 5.99 -0.58
CA HIS A 261 1.69 5.79 -2.02
C HIS A 261 2.59 6.84 -2.70
N ILE A 262 2.37 8.12 -2.38
CA ILE A 262 3.15 9.21 -2.97
C ILE A 262 4.61 9.18 -2.48
N LEU A 263 4.85 8.86 -1.21
CA LEU A 263 6.20 8.75 -0.65
C LEU A 263 6.98 7.56 -1.26
N GLY A 264 6.31 6.45 -1.56
CA GLY A 264 6.90 5.33 -2.28
C GLY A 264 7.29 5.71 -3.72
N VAL A 265 6.44 6.46 -4.42
CA VAL A 265 6.74 6.98 -5.76
C VAL A 265 7.91 7.98 -5.71
N ALA A 266 7.93 8.87 -4.70
CA ALA A 266 9.02 9.82 -4.50
C ALA A 266 10.36 9.10 -4.25
N GLU A 267 10.36 8.02 -3.49
CA GLU A 267 11.55 7.21 -3.27
C GLU A 267 12.06 6.58 -4.58
N SER A 268 11.17 5.98 -5.37
CA SER A 268 11.54 5.43 -6.68
C SER A 268 12.13 6.50 -7.62
N MET A 269 11.57 7.72 -7.60
CA MET A 269 12.10 8.85 -8.35
C MET A 269 13.47 9.31 -7.85
N ALA A 270 13.67 9.40 -6.53
CA ALA A 270 14.95 9.79 -5.92
C ALA A 270 16.05 8.75 -6.18
N ARG A 271 15.69 7.47 -6.28
CA ARG A 271 16.57 6.36 -6.70
C ARG A 271 16.77 6.29 -8.21
N ASP A 272 16.10 7.14 -8.98
CA ASP A 272 16.16 7.21 -10.44
C ASP A 272 15.86 5.85 -11.09
N LEU A 273 14.82 5.17 -10.59
CA LEU A 273 14.30 3.93 -11.18
C LEU A 273 13.64 4.20 -12.54
N PRO A 274 13.46 3.18 -13.40
CA PRO A 274 12.96 3.36 -14.76
C PRO A 274 11.62 4.11 -14.80
N ALA A 275 11.51 5.15 -15.63
CA ALA A 275 10.30 5.98 -15.74
C ALA A 275 9.02 5.19 -16.05
N PRO A 276 9.00 4.20 -16.98
CA PRO A 276 7.81 3.39 -17.22
C PRO A 276 7.36 2.62 -15.97
N PHE A 277 8.31 2.12 -15.17
CA PHE A 277 8.01 1.44 -13.90
C PHE A 277 7.39 2.40 -12.88
N ILE A 278 7.91 3.62 -12.74
CA ILE A 278 7.38 4.63 -11.81
C ILE A 278 5.93 5.02 -12.16
N VAL A 279 5.59 5.13 -13.45
CA VAL A 279 4.20 5.37 -13.88
C VAL A 279 3.29 4.18 -13.55
N ILE A 280 3.80 2.95 -13.71
CA ILE A 280 3.07 1.74 -13.34
C ILE A 280 2.82 1.72 -11.83
N GLN A 281 3.86 1.91 -11.00
CA GLN A 281 3.77 2.00 -9.54
C GLN A 281 2.74 3.05 -9.10
N ALA A 282 2.79 4.26 -9.68
CA ALA A 282 1.85 5.33 -9.35
C ALA A 282 0.38 5.00 -9.70
N SER A 283 0.12 3.95 -10.49
CA SER A 283 -1.24 3.57 -10.90
C SER A 283 -1.92 2.63 -9.89
N ALA A 284 -1.31 2.33 -8.74
CA ALA A 284 -1.82 1.36 -7.76
C ALA A 284 -3.24 1.69 -7.28
N HIS A 285 -3.45 2.92 -6.79
CA HIS A 285 -4.73 3.33 -6.21
C HIS A 285 -5.76 3.84 -7.23
N SER A 286 -5.35 4.03 -8.49
CA SER A 286 -6.25 4.25 -9.62
C SER A 286 -5.53 3.99 -10.94
N ALA A 287 -6.15 3.21 -11.81
CA ALA A 287 -5.71 3.12 -13.20
C ALA A 287 -6.00 4.43 -13.96
N PRO A 288 -5.17 4.84 -14.95
CA PRO A 288 -5.37 6.05 -15.75
C PRO A 288 -6.42 5.85 -16.86
N THR A 289 -7.60 5.37 -16.46
CA THR A 289 -8.74 5.07 -17.35
C THR A 289 -10.00 5.78 -16.83
N LEU A 290 -11.07 5.78 -17.62
CA LEU A 290 -12.39 6.31 -17.22
C LEU A 290 -12.35 7.77 -16.71
N GLY A 291 -11.41 8.58 -17.21
CA GLY A 291 -11.23 9.98 -16.80
C GLY A 291 -10.42 10.17 -15.52
N HIS A 292 -9.76 9.14 -14.99
CA HIS A 292 -8.99 9.21 -13.74
C HIS A 292 -7.48 9.46 -13.93
N GLU A 293 -7.02 9.71 -15.17
CA GLU A 293 -5.59 9.98 -15.44
C GLU A 293 -5.04 11.13 -14.58
N TYR A 294 -5.85 12.16 -14.32
CA TYR A 294 -5.45 13.32 -13.52
C TYR A 294 -5.00 12.93 -12.10
N MET A 295 -5.55 11.85 -11.53
CA MET A 295 -5.17 11.37 -10.20
C MET A 295 -3.72 10.90 -10.22
N VAL A 296 -3.38 10.03 -11.19
CA VAL A 296 -2.02 9.52 -11.38
C VAL A 296 -1.04 10.66 -11.69
N VAL A 297 -1.45 11.60 -12.55
CA VAL A 297 -0.66 12.80 -12.85
C VAL A 297 -0.36 13.60 -11.60
N ASN A 298 -1.35 13.85 -10.75
CA ASN A 298 -1.16 14.59 -9.52
C ASN A 298 -0.26 13.87 -8.51
N TRP A 299 -0.36 12.54 -8.40
CA TRP A 299 0.53 11.75 -7.56
C TRP A 299 1.98 11.82 -8.04
N LEU A 300 2.22 11.72 -9.35
CA LEU A 300 3.54 11.90 -9.94
C LEU A 300 4.07 13.33 -9.74
N ARG A 301 3.22 14.35 -9.82
CA ARG A 301 3.60 15.75 -9.54
C ARG A 301 4.01 15.92 -8.08
N ALA A 302 3.21 15.43 -7.14
CA ALA A 302 3.50 15.53 -5.71
C ALA A 302 4.79 14.77 -5.35
N ALA A 303 4.96 13.56 -5.86
CA ALA A 303 6.18 12.76 -5.69
C ALA A 303 7.42 13.45 -6.26
N ALA A 304 7.31 14.06 -7.44
CA ALA A 304 8.43 14.76 -8.08
C ALA A 304 8.90 15.99 -7.28
N ILE A 305 7.97 16.73 -6.68
CA ILE A 305 8.27 17.85 -5.77
C ILE A 305 9.01 17.34 -4.53
N ILE A 306 8.51 16.28 -3.91
CA ILE A 306 9.14 15.65 -2.72
C ILE A 306 10.54 15.10 -3.04
N ALA A 307 10.71 14.49 -4.21
CA ALA A 307 11.98 13.94 -4.67
C ALA A 307 12.94 14.98 -5.26
N HIS A 308 12.52 16.26 -5.38
CA HIS A 308 13.28 17.34 -6.00
C HIS A 308 13.73 17.05 -7.44
N VAL A 309 12.85 16.44 -8.24
CA VAL A 309 13.12 16.10 -9.65
C VAL A 309 12.17 16.81 -10.60
N ALA A 310 12.65 17.13 -11.81
CA ALA A 310 11.80 17.68 -12.85
C ALA A 310 11.08 16.54 -13.61
N PRO A 311 9.75 16.36 -13.44
CA PRO A 311 9.07 15.16 -13.90
C PRO A 311 9.03 15.03 -15.43
N ILE A 312 9.04 16.14 -16.18
CA ILE A 312 9.10 16.11 -17.65
C ILE A 312 10.50 15.68 -18.13
N ALA A 313 11.56 16.27 -17.57
CA ALA A 313 12.93 15.96 -17.97
C ALA A 313 13.30 14.50 -17.65
N ARG A 314 12.66 13.91 -16.64
CA ARG A 314 12.81 12.50 -16.26
C ARG A 314 11.87 11.54 -16.99
N GLY A 315 10.94 12.05 -17.81
CA GLY A 315 10.01 11.24 -18.58
C GLY A 315 8.85 10.65 -17.78
N TYR A 316 8.55 11.17 -16.59
CA TYR A 316 7.39 10.74 -15.77
C TYR A 316 6.09 11.39 -16.24
N LEU A 317 6.18 12.60 -16.80
CA LEU A 317 5.06 13.38 -17.30
C LEU A 317 5.42 14.03 -18.63
N VAL A 318 4.41 14.35 -19.43
CA VAL A 318 4.53 15.22 -20.60
C VAL A 318 3.54 16.37 -20.50
N LYS A 319 3.63 17.34 -21.41
CA LYS A 319 2.60 18.37 -21.58
C LYS A 319 1.84 18.15 -22.88
N ASP A 320 0.53 18.33 -22.83
CA ASP A 320 -0.28 18.41 -24.04
C ASP A 320 -0.18 19.78 -24.72
N ALA A 321 -0.90 19.96 -25.83
CA ALA A 321 -0.93 21.20 -26.60
C ALA A 321 -1.51 22.40 -25.81
N SER A 322 -2.30 22.16 -24.76
CA SER A 322 -2.84 23.19 -23.86
C SER A 322 -1.89 23.48 -22.69
N GLY A 323 -0.79 22.74 -22.57
CA GLY A 323 0.20 22.88 -21.51
C GLY A 323 -0.13 22.11 -20.24
N HIS A 324 -1.18 21.28 -20.24
CA HIS A 324 -1.58 20.47 -19.09
C HIS A 324 -0.69 19.22 -18.97
N PHE A 325 -0.46 18.77 -17.74
CA PHE A 325 0.33 17.58 -17.48
C PHE A 325 -0.44 16.31 -17.83
N ARG A 326 0.24 15.35 -18.49
CA ARG A 326 -0.30 14.06 -18.90
C ARG A 326 0.70 12.95 -18.63
N LEU A 327 0.22 11.70 -18.60
CA LEU A 327 1.11 10.56 -18.59
C LEU A 327 1.82 10.44 -19.96
N PRO A 328 3.08 9.98 -20.01
CA PRO A 328 3.76 9.71 -21.27
C PRO A 328 3.13 8.50 -21.99
N PRO A 329 3.22 8.41 -23.33
CA PRO A 329 2.92 7.17 -24.05
C PRO A 329 3.77 6.02 -23.52
N ALA A 330 3.18 4.84 -23.33
CA ALA A 330 3.83 3.74 -22.61
C ALA A 330 5.07 3.16 -23.34
N ARG A 331 5.00 3.00 -24.67
CA ARG A 331 6.02 2.24 -25.44
C ARG A 331 6.27 2.72 -26.88
N THR A 332 5.51 3.70 -27.37
CA THR A 332 5.59 4.16 -28.77
C THR A 332 5.95 5.64 -28.84
N THR A 333 6.64 6.03 -29.91
CA THR A 333 6.86 7.43 -30.29
C THR A 333 5.71 7.99 -31.11
N ASP A 334 4.79 7.13 -31.56
CA ASP A 334 3.60 7.54 -32.27
C ASP A 334 2.62 8.20 -31.29
N ASN A 335 2.37 9.48 -31.52
CA ASN A 335 1.49 10.26 -30.67
C ASN A 335 0.08 10.24 -31.24
N ILE A 336 -0.71 9.22 -30.86
CA ILE A 336 -2.16 9.33 -30.95
C ILE A 336 -2.60 10.30 -29.85
N ASP A 337 -3.31 11.36 -30.23
CA ASP A 337 -3.92 12.26 -29.25
C ASP A 337 -5.15 11.59 -28.62
N PHE A 338 -4.89 10.76 -27.62
CA PHE A 338 -5.93 10.11 -26.83
C PHE A 338 -6.80 11.12 -26.07
N LEU A 339 -6.37 12.39 -25.89
CA LEU A 339 -7.20 13.44 -25.29
C LEU A 339 -8.39 13.79 -26.18
N ALA A 340 -8.19 13.89 -27.49
CA ALA A 340 -9.28 14.11 -28.44
C ALA A 340 -10.34 12.99 -28.34
N ALA A 341 -9.91 11.78 -27.94
CA ALA A 341 -10.76 10.63 -27.67
C ALA A 341 -11.24 10.52 -26.19
N LYS A 342 -10.84 11.45 -25.31
CA LYS A 342 -11.07 11.42 -23.85
C LYS A 342 -10.53 10.16 -23.15
N LEU A 343 -9.36 9.70 -23.60
CA LEU A 343 -8.64 8.55 -23.09
C LEU A 343 -7.30 8.98 -22.47
N GLY A 344 -6.90 8.30 -21.40
CA GLY A 344 -5.57 8.44 -20.81
C GLY A 344 -4.55 7.54 -21.51
N ASN A 345 -3.25 7.81 -21.30
CA ASN A 345 -2.19 6.93 -21.76
C ASN A 345 -2.13 5.67 -20.89
N LEU A 346 -2.92 4.67 -21.28
CA LEU A 346 -3.11 3.42 -20.57
C LEU A 346 -2.11 2.36 -21.03
N SER A 347 -1.60 1.55 -20.10
CA SER A 347 -0.94 0.28 -20.42
C SER A 347 -1.58 -0.88 -19.68
N ALA A 348 -1.41 -2.10 -20.18
CA ALA A 348 -1.88 -3.29 -19.48
C ALA A 348 -1.30 -3.37 -18.05
N GLU A 349 -0.02 -3.03 -17.88
CA GLU A 349 0.66 -3.03 -16.59
C GLU A 349 0.05 -2.05 -15.58
N THR A 350 -0.33 -0.83 -16.01
CA THR A 350 -1.00 0.14 -15.12
C THR A 350 -2.33 -0.40 -14.58
N VAL A 351 -3.10 -1.13 -15.41
CA VAL A 351 -4.36 -1.75 -15.00
C VAL A 351 -4.13 -2.99 -14.15
N ILE A 352 -3.19 -3.86 -14.56
CA ILE A 352 -2.85 -5.07 -13.81
C ILE A 352 -2.40 -4.70 -12.40
N HIS A 353 -1.55 -3.68 -12.25
CA HIS A 353 -1.10 -3.26 -10.94
C HIS A 353 -2.24 -2.70 -10.08
N ASN A 354 -3.10 -1.84 -10.64
CA ASN A 354 -4.29 -1.36 -9.93
C ASN A 354 -5.20 -2.50 -9.46
N LEU A 355 -5.43 -3.51 -10.31
CA LEU A 355 -6.23 -4.67 -9.94
C LEU A 355 -5.53 -5.59 -8.94
N SER A 356 -4.20 -5.65 -8.96
CA SER A 356 -3.44 -6.51 -8.08
C SER A 356 -3.56 -6.10 -6.61
N ASP A 357 -3.77 -4.82 -6.35
CA ASP A 357 -3.93 -4.23 -5.01
C ASP A 357 -5.36 -4.37 -4.45
N ALA A 358 -6.29 -5.00 -5.18
CA ALA A 358 -7.72 -5.02 -4.81
C ALA A 358 -8.10 -5.98 -3.66
N ASP A 359 -7.13 -6.59 -2.97
CA ASP A 359 -7.40 -7.55 -1.89
C ASP A 359 -8.12 -6.91 -0.68
N TYR A 360 -7.98 -5.59 -0.53
CA TYR A 360 -8.66 -4.78 0.48
C TYR A 360 -10.18 -4.95 0.46
N ILE A 361 -10.76 -5.33 -0.69
CA ILE A 361 -12.21 -5.59 -0.83
C ILE A 361 -12.67 -6.66 0.15
N PHE A 362 -11.86 -7.69 0.39
CA PHE A 362 -12.15 -8.73 1.39
C PHE A 362 -11.43 -8.45 2.71
N ALA A 363 -10.15 -8.07 2.66
CA ALA A 363 -9.31 -7.89 3.83
C ALA A 363 -9.81 -6.76 4.77
N GLY A 364 -10.40 -5.69 4.23
CA GLY A 364 -10.95 -4.58 5.00
C GLY A 364 -12.12 -4.99 5.90
N PRO A 365 -13.21 -5.56 5.35
CA PRO A 365 -14.28 -6.14 6.16
C PRO A 365 -13.80 -7.27 7.09
N ALA A 366 -12.83 -8.08 6.63
CA ALA A 366 -12.30 -9.18 7.42
C ALA A 366 -11.63 -8.72 8.72
N VAL A 367 -10.83 -7.65 8.70
CA VAL A 367 -10.18 -7.15 9.93
C VAL A 367 -11.18 -6.64 10.95
N THR A 368 -12.26 -5.98 10.49
CA THR A 368 -13.32 -5.49 11.38
C THR A 368 -14.01 -6.64 12.08
N ALA A 369 -14.37 -7.69 11.32
CA ALA A 369 -14.98 -8.89 11.86
C ALA A 369 -14.02 -9.65 12.78
N ALA A 370 -12.75 -9.82 12.39
CA ALA A 370 -11.74 -10.52 13.16
C ALA A 370 -11.50 -9.84 14.52
N VAL A 371 -11.38 -8.51 14.57
CA VAL A 371 -11.21 -7.77 15.83
C VAL A 371 -12.42 -7.96 16.75
N ALA A 372 -13.65 -7.93 16.21
CA ALA A 372 -14.85 -8.19 17.00
C ALA A 372 -14.89 -9.63 17.56
N ILE A 373 -14.49 -10.62 16.76
CA ILE A 373 -14.38 -12.03 17.20
C ILE A 373 -13.31 -12.18 18.28
N LEU A 374 -12.12 -11.57 18.08
CA LEU A 374 -11.03 -11.61 19.05
C LEU A 374 -11.45 -10.94 20.36
N ALA A 375 -12.09 -9.77 20.32
CA ALA A 375 -12.59 -9.10 21.52
C ALA A 375 -13.60 -9.97 22.28
N LYS A 376 -14.46 -10.72 21.57
CA LYS A 376 -15.41 -11.66 22.18
C LYS A 376 -14.71 -12.84 22.88
N LEU A 377 -13.60 -13.32 22.34
CA LEU A 377 -12.87 -14.48 22.85
C LEU A 377 -11.80 -14.11 23.88
N ALA A 378 -11.33 -12.87 23.90
CA ALA A 378 -10.24 -12.39 24.76
C ALA A 378 -10.36 -12.79 26.25
N PRO A 379 -11.54 -12.75 26.90
CA PRO A 379 -11.66 -13.16 28.30
C PRO A 379 -11.26 -14.62 28.55
N ASP A 380 -11.48 -15.51 27.58
CA ASP A 380 -11.12 -16.93 27.69
C ASP A 380 -9.59 -17.16 27.65
N TYR A 381 -8.85 -16.16 27.18
CA TYR A 381 -7.39 -16.13 27.11
C TYR A 381 -6.77 -15.19 28.14
N GLY A 382 -7.57 -14.59 29.03
CA GLY A 382 -7.09 -13.72 30.12
C GLY A 382 -6.83 -12.27 29.72
N PHE A 383 -7.41 -11.82 28.60
CA PHE A 383 -7.31 -10.44 28.13
C PHE A 383 -8.65 -9.71 28.26
N ASP A 384 -8.60 -8.43 28.63
CA ASP A 384 -9.75 -7.54 28.65
C ASP A 384 -9.68 -6.58 27.44
N PRO A 385 -10.63 -6.62 26.50
CA PRO A 385 -10.67 -5.69 25.37
C PRO A 385 -10.74 -4.21 25.77
N ALA A 386 -11.18 -3.89 26.99
CA ALA A 386 -11.18 -2.51 27.49
C ALA A 386 -9.77 -2.01 27.88
N ASP A 387 -8.83 -2.91 28.19
CA ASP A 387 -7.41 -2.57 28.35
C ASP A 387 -6.73 -2.63 26.98
N ALA A 388 -6.93 -1.57 26.19
CA ALA A 388 -6.50 -1.52 24.79
C ALA A 388 -5.02 -1.86 24.60
N ALA A 389 -4.14 -1.35 25.47
CA ALA A 389 -2.70 -1.61 25.37
C ALA A 389 -2.36 -3.09 25.58
N LYS A 390 -2.94 -3.74 26.59
CA LYS A 390 -2.70 -5.18 26.82
C LYS A 390 -3.39 -6.04 25.78
N PHE A 391 -4.61 -5.69 25.38
CA PHE A 391 -5.36 -6.41 24.35
C PHE A 391 -4.65 -6.35 23.01
N ASN A 392 -4.21 -5.17 22.56
CA ASN A 392 -3.52 -4.98 21.30
C ASN A 392 -2.19 -5.75 21.27
N ASN A 393 -1.30 -5.47 22.23
CA ASN A 393 0.05 -6.03 22.24
C ASN A 393 0.09 -7.51 22.59
N GLY A 394 -0.80 -7.97 23.47
CA GLY A 394 -0.78 -9.33 24.00
C GLY A 394 -1.67 -10.32 23.26
N PHE A 395 -2.71 -9.86 22.56
CA PHE A 395 -3.73 -10.75 21.98
C PHE A 395 -4.10 -10.42 20.54
N ARG A 396 -4.62 -9.22 20.25
CA ARG A 396 -5.08 -8.81 18.91
C ARG A 396 -3.95 -8.88 17.89
N ASN A 397 -2.86 -8.14 18.11
CA ASN A 397 -1.77 -8.04 17.15
C ASN A 397 -1.08 -9.38 16.95
N PRO A 398 -0.76 -10.16 18.01
CA PRO A 398 -0.23 -11.50 17.82
C PRO A 398 -1.18 -12.45 17.08
N ALA A 399 -2.47 -12.49 17.43
CA ALA A 399 -3.42 -13.36 16.73
C ALA A 399 -3.51 -13.01 15.24
N LEU A 400 -3.61 -11.72 14.91
CA LEU A 400 -3.65 -11.26 13.53
C LEU A 400 -2.33 -11.49 12.78
N SER A 401 -1.18 -11.28 13.42
CA SER A 401 0.14 -11.51 12.81
C SER A 401 0.37 -12.98 12.45
N TYR A 402 -0.15 -13.92 13.25
CA TYR A 402 0.01 -15.36 13.02
C TYR A 402 -1.07 -15.96 12.13
N LEU A 403 -2.30 -15.47 12.20
CA LEU A 403 -3.44 -16.08 11.53
C LEU A 403 -3.90 -15.29 10.32
N SER A 404 -3.70 -13.98 10.28
CA SER A 404 -4.38 -13.03 9.39
C SER A 404 -5.87 -12.81 9.75
N ALA A 405 -6.41 -11.65 9.38
CA ALA A 405 -7.82 -11.33 9.60
C ALA A 405 -8.73 -12.19 8.71
N GLU A 406 -8.32 -12.39 7.46
CA GLU A 406 -9.00 -13.17 6.43
C GLU A 406 -9.20 -14.60 6.91
N ARG A 407 -8.14 -15.24 7.42
CA ARG A 407 -8.23 -16.61 7.95
C ARG A 407 -9.20 -16.68 9.12
N ILE A 408 -9.14 -15.73 10.07
CA ILE A 408 -10.04 -15.71 11.23
C ILE A 408 -11.49 -15.64 10.75
N LEU A 409 -11.81 -14.74 9.81
CA LEU A 409 -13.16 -14.62 9.27
C LEU A 409 -13.59 -15.88 8.48
N ILE A 410 -12.74 -16.41 7.61
CA ILE A 410 -13.04 -17.64 6.84
C ILE A 410 -13.28 -18.82 7.80
N ARG A 411 -12.44 -18.97 8.83
CA ARG A 411 -12.56 -19.99 9.86
C ARG A 411 -13.87 -19.83 10.64
N TYR A 412 -14.20 -18.61 11.04
CA TYR A 412 -15.45 -18.30 11.72
C TYR A 412 -16.69 -18.63 10.88
N ASN A 413 -16.68 -18.29 9.58
CA ASN A 413 -17.81 -18.55 8.69
C ASN A 413 -18.07 -20.05 8.49
N HIS A 414 -17.04 -20.89 8.59
CA HIS A 414 -17.16 -22.34 8.44
C HIS A 414 -17.46 -23.06 9.78
N ASP A 415 -16.74 -22.70 10.84
CA ASP A 415 -16.67 -23.47 12.10
C ASP A 415 -17.16 -22.67 13.33
N GLY A 416 -17.64 -21.45 13.12
CA GLY A 416 -18.03 -20.52 14.19
C GLY A 416 -16.88 -20.17 15.14
N LEU A 417 -17.23 -19.77 16.37
CA LEU A 417 -16.25 -19.46 17.42
C LEU A 417 -15.38 -20.68 17.79
N ALA A 418 -15.87 -21.91 17.60
CA ALA A 418 -15.12 -23.12 17.93
C ALA A 418 -13.88 -23.28 17.03
N GLY A 419 -14.00 -23.01 15.73
CA GLY A 419 -12.85 -23.05 14.82
C GLY A 419 -11.84 -21.95 15.09
N VAL A 420 -12.29 -20.75 15.47
CA VAL A 420 -11.36 -19.68 15.84
C VAL A 420 -10.64 -19.99 17.16
N ARG A 421 -11.34 -20.53 18.17
CA ARG A 421 -10.71 -21.02 19.40
C ARG A 421 -9.66 -22.10 19.13
N HIS A 422 -9.94 -23.02 18.20
CA HIS A 422 -8.97 -24.05 17.82
C HIS A 422 -7.64 -23.43 17.33
N ASP A 423 -7.70 -22.43 16.46
CA ASP A 423 -6.51 -21.73 15.97
C ASP A 423 -5.82 -20.93 17.10
N LEU A 424 -6.59 -20.24 17.96
CA LEU A 424 -6.05 -19.50 19.11
C LEU A 424 -5.41 -20.40 20.18
N ASP A 425 -5.97 -21.59 20.42
CA ASP A 425 -5.41 -22.58 21.34
C ASP A 425 -4.04 -23.09 20.86
N ALA A 426 -3.88 -23.23 19.54
CA ALA A 426 -2.59 -23.54 18.95
C ALA A 426 -1.57 -22.40 19.19
N LEU A 427 -1.98 -21.14 19.09
CA LEU A 427 -1.13 -19.99 19.41
C LEU A 427 -0.74 -19.96 20.90
N LYS A 428 -1.71 -20.18 21.80
CA LYS A 428 -1.47 -20.24 23.25
C LYS A 428 -0.48 -21.35 23.59
N LYS A 429 -0.63 -22.54 22.99
CA LYS A 429 0.31 -23.66 23.16
C LYS A 429 1.72 -23.31 22.66
N ALA A 430 1.81 -22.54 21.57
CA ALA A 430 3.07 -22.03 21.03
C ALA A 430 3.64 -20.81 21.80
N LYS A 431 2.94 -20.32 22.84
CA LYS A 431 3.28 -19.09 23.59
C LYS A 431 3.36 -17.85 22.68
N ALA A 432 2.51 -17.80 21.67
CA ALA A 432 2.36 -16.64 20.78
C ALA A 432 1.31 -15.64 21.30
N ILE A 433 0.39 -16.08 22.17
CA ILE A 433 -0.61 -15.29 22.91
C ILE A 433 -0.74 -15.77 24.34
#